data_AF-A0A0E9NEF5-F1
#
_entry.id   AF-A0A0E9NEF5-F1
#
_cell.length_a   1.000
_cell.length_b   1.000
_cell.length_c   1.000
_cell.angle_alpha   90.00
_cell.angle_beta   90.00
_cell.angle_gamma   90.00
#
_symmetry.space_group_name_H-M   'P 1'
#
loop_
_entity.id
_entity.type
_entity.pdbx_description
1 polymer ?
#
loop_
_entity_poly.entity_id
_entity_poly.type
_entity_poly.pdbx_seq_one_letter_code
_entity_poly.pdbx_strand_id
1 'polypeptide(L)'
;MEDDDLYNTYFALDPNLTYYYPKSTILDIQHRRETLDGKLFFDLLLAEVAELPNASKLYPPKNTGELRDLYNAILTSEKLDLLKKHSFFYYVLKDWNAETEFARAMLIPPHWCRLMDAYWYLDQMDFPFALFNLSTPSLNPNFSDKIVTTLAVHAPPVVAVTFVQVAQPALENTDVIKAYMSALSRTSVEAAFTYQRTLPPDLREILFADLLHMCLEYKPGASLAQLVRLPLDAIEEDILTKTYSQSASELAKETLLVWCLHRGKTNEALVMAKSKLKSATTGLGGMKDELERGMYKSMLQRQPSQVSNSQGSSEC
;
A
#
# COMPACT_ATOMS: atom_id res chain seq x y z
N MET A 1 -40.94 10.19 6.22
CA MET A 1 -40.89 9.78 4.80
C MET A 1 -41.10 8.29 4.81
N GLU A 2 -42.13 7.79 4.12
CA GLU A 2 -42.32 6.33 3.99
C GLU A 2 -41.20 5.75 3.11
N ASP A 3 -40.82 4.50 3.32
CA ASP A 3 -39.65 3.89 2.67
C ASP A 3 -39.73 3.88 1.13
N ASP A 4 -40.95 3.80 0.59
CA ASP A 4 -41.24 3.87 -0.84
C ASP A 4 -41.11 5.29 -1.40
N ASP A 5 -41.40 6.30 -0.59
CA ASP A 5 -41.26 7.71 -0.94
C ASP A 5 -39.77 8.08 -1.08
N LEU A 6 -38.91 7.51 -0.22
CA LEU A 6 -37.46 7.70 -0.29
C LEU A 6 -36.85 7.07 -1.55
N TYR A 7 -37.24 5.83 -1.88
CA TYR A 7 -36.75 5.17 -3.11
C TYR A 7 -37.13 5.98 -4.35
N ASN A 8 -38.40 6.38 -4.45
CA ASN A 8 -38.84 7.15 -5.61
C ASN A 8 -38.05 8.45 -5.71
N THR A 9 -37.90 9.18 -4.61
CA THR A 9 -37.19 10.47 -4.55
C THR A 9 -35.77 10.41 -5.10
N TYR A 10 -34.98 9.40 -4.71
CA TYR A 10 -33.55 9.38 -5.01
C TYR A 10 -33.11 8.35 -6.06
N PHE A 11 -33.91 7.32 -6.33
CA PHE A 11 -33.55 6.21 -7.22
C PHE A 11 -34.45 6.06 -8.46
N ALA A 12 -35.61 6.74 -8.53
CA ALA A 12 -36.59 6.49 -9.61
C ALA A 12 -37.19 7.72 -10.31
N LEU A 13 -37.11 8.92 -9.73
CA LEU A 13 -38.00 10.03 -10.13
C LEU A 13 -37.59 10.84 -11.38
N ASP A 14 -36.45 10.58 -12.02
CA ASP A 14 -36.12 11.27 -13.27
C ASP A 14 -36.23 10.31 -14.48
N PRO A 15 -37.26 10.47 -15.34
CA PRO A 15 -37.43 9.69 -16.57
C PRO A 15 -36.24 9.79 -17.54
N ASN A 16 -35.39 10.81 -17.40
CA ASN A 16 -34.19 11.02 -18.22
C ASN A 16 -32.91 10.46 -17.56
N LEU A 17 -32.89 10.27 -16.23
CA LEU A 17 -31.78 9.64 -15.52
C LEU A 17 -32.16 8.21 -15.19
N THR A 18 -31.86 7.29 -16.10
CA THR A 18 -32.02 5.88 -15.74
C THR A 18 -30.85 5.43 -14.87
N TYR A 19 -31.13 5.19 -13.59
CA TYR A 19 -30.17 4.73 -12.57
C TYR A 19 -29.82 3.23 -12.70
N TYR A 20 -29.86 2.65 -13.91
CA TYR A 20 -29.27 1.33 -14.15
C TYR A 20 -27.88 1.49 -14.77
N TYR A 21 -26.97 0.58 -14.42
CA TYR A 21 -25.60 0.68 -14.90
C TYR A 21 -25.50 0.32 -16.39
N PRO A 22 -24.80 1.12 -17.22
CA PRO A 22 -24.43 0.73 -18.57
C PRO A 22 -23.65 -0.60 -18.56
N LYS A 23 -23.78 -1.39 -19.63
CA LYS A 23 -23.05 -2.66 -19.76
C LYS A 23 -21.54 -2.51 -19.61
N SER A 24 -20.96 -1.42 -20.15
CA SER A 24 -19.54 -1.10 -19.97
C SER A 24 -19.19 -0.94 -18.49
N THR A 25 -19.97 -0.15 -17.75
CA THR A 25 -19.74 0.08 -16.31
C THR A 25 -19.86 -1.21 -15.50
N ILE A 26 -20.80 -2.09 -15.84
CA ILE A 26 -20.92 -3.40 -15.19
C ILE A 26 -19.66 -4.23 -15.41
N LEU A 27 -19.13 -4.25 -16.65
CA LEU A 27 -17.89 -4.96 -16.99
C LEU A 27 -16.68 -4.34 -16.28
N ASP A 28 -16.60 -3.02 -16.19
CA ASP A 28 -15.52 -2.32 -15.48
C ASP A 28 -15.53 -2.65 -13.98
N ILE A 29 -16.72 -2.65 -13.36
CA ILE A 29 -16.89 -3.05 -11.95
C ILE A 29 -16.51 -4.51 -11.74
N GLN A 30 -16.87 -5.41 -12.67
CA GLN A 30 -16.47 -6.82 -12.61
C GLN A 30 -14.96 -7.01 -12.75
N HIS A 31 -14.33 -6.30 -13.69
CA HIS A 31 -12.88 -6.36 -13.88
C HIS A 31 -12.11 -5.86 -12.64
N ARG A 32 -12.58 -4.76 -12.03
CA ARG A 32 -12.00 -4.27 -10.78
C ARG A 32 -12.20 -5.24 -9.63
N ARG A 33 -13.37 -5.89 -9.54
CA ARG A 33 -13.61 -6.95 -8.56
C ARG A 33 -12.62 -8.11 -8.72
N GLU A 34 -12.38 -8.58 -9.95
CA GLU A 34 -11.40 -9.63 -10.23
C GLU A 34 -9.99 -9.19 -9.82
N THR A 35 -9.65 -7.94 -10.09
CA THR A 35 -8.35 -7.34 -9.72
C THR A 35 -8.17 -7.24 -8.20
N LEU A 36 -9.26 -7.00 -7.46
CA LEU A 36 -9.28 -6.83 -6.01
C LEU A 36 -9.62 -8.15 -5.27
N ASP A 37 -8.97 -9.25 -5.65
CA ASP A 37 -9.12 -10.58 -5.04
C ASP A 37 -10.55 -11.14 -5.07
N GLY A 38 -11.30 -10.81 -6.13
CA GLY A 38 -12.67 -11.27 -6.33
C GLY A 38 -13.71 -10.57 -5.45
N LYS A 39 -13.33 -9.54 -4.67
CA LYS A 39 -14.25 -8.79 -3.79
C LYS A 39 -13.94 -7.30 -3.78
N LEU A 40 -14.94 -6.50 -4.05
CA LEU A 40 -14.95 -5.07 -3.79
C LEU A 40 -15.08 -4.78 -2.29
N PHE A 41 -14.69 -3.59 -1.85
CA PHE A 41 -14.97 -3.08 -0.50
C PHE A 41 -16.48 -2.97 -0.27
N PHE A 42 -17.26 -2.59 -1.28
CA PHE A 42 -18.71 -2.62 -1.16
C PHE A 42 -19.26 -4.04 -1.03
N ASP A 43 -18.65 -5.04 -1.67
CA ASP A 43 -19.03 -6.45 -1.46
C ASP A 43 -18.78 -6.86 0.00
N LEU A 44 -17.70 -6.38 0.63
CA LEU A 44 -17.46 -6.61 2.06
C LEU A 44 -18.45 -5.87 2.96
N LEU A 45 -18.82 -4.62 2.64
CA LEU A 45 -19.85 -3.89 3.38
C LEU A 45 -21.18 -4.66 3.37
N LEU A 46 -21.60 -5.12 2.19
CA LEU A 46 -22.83 -5.92 2.06
C LEU A 46 -22.72 -7.26 2.80
N ALA A 47 -21.61 -8.00 2.64
CA ALA A 47 -21.49 -9.34 3.18
C ALA A 47 -21.21 -9.38 4.70
N GLU A 48 -20.35 -8.49 5.21
CA GLU A 48 -19.83 -8.56 6.58
C GLU A 48 -20.50 -7.56 7.52
N VAL A 49 -20.93 -6.40 7.03
CA VAL A 49 -21.59 -5.37 7.86
C VAL A 49 -23.11 -5.47 7.77
N ALA A 50 -23.66 -5.68 6.58
CA ALA A 50 -25.10 -5.85 6.38
C ALA A 50 -25.57 -7.31 6.50
N GLU A 51 -24.63 -8.27 6.59
CA GLU A 51 -24.86 -9.73 6.57
C GLU A 51 -25.74 -10.20 5.40
N LEU A 52 -25.64 -9.52 4.24
CA LEU A 52 -26.40 -9.86 3.05
C LEU A 52 -25.68 -10.96 2.24
N PRO A 53 -26.31 -12.13 2.04
CA PRO A 53 -25.70 -13.20 1.26
C PRO A 53 -25.60 -12.80 -0.21
N ASN A 54 -24.62 -13.38 -0.92
CA ASN A 54 -24.41 -13.14 -2.36
C ASN A 54 -24.18 -11.66 -2.72
N ALA A 55 -23.46 -10.89 -1.88
CA ALA A 55 -23.14 -9.47 -2.12
C ALA A 55 -22.70 -9.14 -3.57
N SER A 56 -21.80 -9.96 -4.14
CA SER A 56 -21.29 -9.77 -5.50
C SER A 56 -22.32 -9.98 -6.62
N LYS A 57 -23.48 -10.56 -6.31
CA LYS A 57 -24.63 -10.66 -7.23
C LYS A 57 -25.60 -9.49 -7.09
N LEU A 58 -25.65 -8.87 -5.91
CA LEU A 58 -26.52 -7.72 -5.63
C LEU A 58 -25.96 -6.42 -6.23
N TYR A 59 -24.63 -6.30 -6.30
CA TYR A 59 -23.96 -5.14 -6.85
C TYR A 59 -22.96 -5.52 -7.96
N PRO A 60 -22.93 -4.81 -9.11
CA PRO A 60 -23.81 -3.72 -9.49
C PRO A 60 -25.15 -4.23 -10.06
N PRO A 61 -26.29 -3.55 -9.80
CA PRO A 61 -27.57 -3.91 -10.37
C PRO A 61 -27.61 -3.71 -11.90
N LYS A 62 -28.15 -4.67 -12.64
CA LYS A 62 -28.13 -4.66 -14.11
C LYS A 62 -29.35 -3.98 -14.74
N ASN A 63 -30.39 -3.74 -13.95
CA ASN A 63 -31.65 -3.15 -14.35
C ASN A 63 -32.33 -2.50 -13.13
N THR A 64 -33.46 -1.83 -13.37
CA THR A 64 -34.22 -1.13 -12.31
C THR A 64 -34.82 -2.08 -11.27
N GLY A 65 -35.15 -3.32 -11.65
CA GLY A 65 -35.61 -4.35 -10.72
C GLY A 65 -34.50 -4.76 -9.75
N GLU A 66 -33.32 -5.08 -10.28
CA GLU A 66 -32.16 -5.43 -9.45
C GLU A 66 -31.71 -4.26 -8.55
N LEU A 67 -31.87 -3.01 -8.99
CA LEU A 67 -31.60 -1.83 -8.15
C LEU A 67 -32.60 -1.75 -6.99
N ARG A 68 -33.89 -1.99 -7.26
CA ARG A 68 -34.94 -2.05 -6.24
C ARG A 68 -34.68 -3.20 -5.26
N ASP A 69 -34.21 -4.35 -5.75
CA ASP A 69 -33.85 -5.49 -4.93
C ASP A 69 -32.67 -5.17 -4.01
N LEU A 70 -31.60 -4.55 -4.53
CA LEU A 70 -30.46 -4.07 -3.73
C LEU A 70 -30.92 -3.06 -2.67
N TYR A 71 -31.74 -2.08 -3.06
CA TYR A 71 -32.28 -1.09 -2.12
C TYR A 71 -33.07 -1.75 -0.99
N ASN A 72 -33.99 -2.64 -1.34
CA ASN A 72 -34.82 -3.36 -0.37
C ASN A 72 -33.99 -4.27 0.53
N ALA A 73 -32.96 -4.94 0.00
CA ALA A 73 -32.05 -5.78 0.79
C ALA A 73 -31.31 -4.96 1.86
N ILE A 74 -30.81 -3.76 1.51
CA ILE A 74 -30.18 -2.86 2.47
C ILE A 74 -31.21 -2.31 3.47
N LEU A 75 -32.36 -1.83 2.97
CA LEU A 75 -33.42 -1.22 3.78
C LEU A 75 -33.95 -2.17 4.84
N THR A 76 -34.17 -3.44 4.47
CA THR A 76 -34.78 -4.45 5.34
C THR A 76 -33.75 -5.18 6.20
N SER A 77 -32.44 -4.98 5.99
CA SER A 77 -31.42 -5.56 6.86
C SER A 77 -31.59 -5.08 8.31
N GLU A 78 -31.76 -6.03 9.22
CA GLU A 78 -31.87 -5.78 10.67
C GLU A 78 -30.52 -5.44 11.30
N LYS A 79 -29.41 -5.75 10.61
CA LYS A 79 -28.04 -5.50 11.10
C LYS A 79 -27.61 -4.05 10.91
N LEU A 80 -28.29 -3.34 10.03
CA LEU A 80 -28.02 -1.93 9.76
C LEU A 80 -28.98 -1.05 10.56
N ASP A 81 -28.41 -0.12 11.34
CA ASP A 81 -29.17 1.03 11.81
C ASP A 81 -29.46 1.99 10.65
N LEU A 82 -30.31 2.98 10.90
CA LEU A 82 -30.74 3.94 9.88
C LEU A 82 -29.56 4.67 9.24
N LEU A 83 -28.56 5.07 10.02
CA LEU A 83 -27.39 5.78 9.54
C LEU A 83 -26.54 4.90 8.60
N LYS A 84 -26.33 3.63 8.96
CA LYS A 84 -25.64 2.69 8.09
C LYS A 84 -26.41 2.45 6.79
N LYS A 85 -27.74 2.28 6.84
CA LYS A 85 -28.56 2.15 5.62
C LYS A 85 -28.37 3.34 4.69
N HIS A 86 -28.46 4.56 5.23
CA HIS A 86 -28.23 5.77 4.46
C HIS A 86 -26.78 5.85 3.93
N SER A 87 -25.78 5.42 4.69
CA SER A 87 -24.39 5.37 4.22
C SER A 87 -24.20 4.41 3.03
N PHE A 88 -24.91 3.29 3.01
CA PHE A 88 -24.87 2.35 1.88
C PHE A 88 -25.57 2.93 0.65
N PHE A 89 -26.71 3.61 0.83
CA PHE A 89 -27.38 4.32 -0.26
C PHE A 89 -26.52 5.46 -0.80
N TYR A 90 -25.83 6.19 0.07
CA TYR A 90 -24.85 7.21 -0.31
C TYR A 90 -23.76 6.63 -1.23
N TYR A 91 -23.19 5.47 -0.87
CA TYR A 91 -22.21 4.78 -1.71
C TYR A 91 -22.77 4.49 -3.11
N VAL A 92 -23.98 3.91 -3.19
CA VAL A 92 -24.60 3.53 -4.46
C VAL A 92 -24.93 4.76 -5.31
N LEU A 93 -25.48 5.82 -4.70
CA LEU A 93 -25.82 7.07 -5.38
C LEU A 93 -24.59 7.83 -5.92
N LYS A 94 -23.39 7.53 -5.38
CA LYS A 94 -22.13 8.13 -5.84
C LYS A 94 -21.79 7.76 -7.28
N ASP A 95 -22.23 6.60 -7.75
CA ASP A 95 -22.03 6.19 -9.16
C ASP A 95 -22.78 7.10 -10.15
N TRP A 96 -23.75 7.89 -9.68
CA TRP A 96 -24.48 8.87 -10.48
C TRP A 96 -24.29 10.31 -10.01
N ASN A 97 -23.34 10.59 -9.12
CA ASN A 97 -23.11 11.91 -8.52
C ASN A 97 -24.34 12.50 -7.79
N ALA A 98 -25.20 11.63 -7.24
CA ALA A 98 -26.43 12.02 -6.53
C ALA A 98 -26.28 11.96 -4.99
N GLU A 99 -25.10 11.59 -4.50
CA GLU A 99 -24.82 11.31 -3.09
C GLU A 99 -24.84 12.57 -2.21
N THR A 100 -24.41 13.72 -2.75
CA THR A 100 -24.26 14.96 -1.98
C THR A 100 -25.61 15.52 -1.51
N GLU A 101 -26.61 15.56 -2.39
CA GLU A 101 -27.95 16.01 -2.03
C GLU A 101 -28.61 15.04 -1.04
N PHE A 102 -28.45 13.74 -1.28
CA PHE A 102 -28.95 12.68 -0.41
C PHE A 102 -28.35 12.77 1.00
N ALA A 103 -27.03 12.93 1.13
CA ALA A 103 -26.36 13.06 2.42
C ALA A 103 -26.91 14.23 3.24
N ARG A 104 -27.17 15.37 2.59
CA ARG A 104 -27.75 16.54 3.24
C ARG A 104 -29.18 16.29 3.71
N ALA A 105 -30.01 15.66 2.88
CA ALA A 105 -31.41 15.37 3.21
C ALA A 105 -31.54 14.33 4.33
N MET A 106 -30.67 13.33 4.33
CA MET A 106 -30.65 12.25 5.33
C MET A 106 -29.77 12.57 6.56
N LEU A 107 -29.18 13.77 6.60
CA LEU A 107 -28.29 14.24 7.67
C LEU A 107 -27.14 13.27 7.97
N ILE A 108 -26.56 12.67 6.92
CA ILE A 108 -25.41 11.77 7.06
C ILE A 108 -24.21 12.61 7.56
N PRO A 109 -23.60 12.27 8.70
CA PRO A 109 -22.48 13.03 9.22
C PRO A 109 -21.29 12.99 8.24
N PRO A 110 -20.52 14.07 8.08
CA PRO A 110 -19.44 14.15 7.09
C PRO A 110 -18.38 13.05 7.20
N HIS A 111 -18.10 12.54 8.41
CA HIS A 111 -17.14 11.45 8.59
C HIS A 111 -17.65 10.13 7.98
N TRP A 112 -18.95 9.85 8.02
CA TRP A 112 -19.52 8.68 7.34
C TRP A 112 -19.46 8.82 5.82
N CYS A 113 -19.74 10.03 5.29
CA CYS A 113 -19.55 10.30 3.87
C CYS A 113 -18.11 10.05 3.44
N ARG A 114 -17.11 10.55 4.19
CA ARG A 114 -15.70 10.30 3.89
C ARG A 114 -15.31 8.82 3.96
N LEU A 115 -15.88 8.06 4.88
CA LEU A 115 -15.63 6.62 4.96
C LEU A 115 -16.18 5.91 3.72
N MET A 116 -17.40 6.26 3.29
CA MET A 116 -17.99 5.70 2.07
C MET A 116 -17.25 6.15 0.81
N ASP A 117 -16.81 7.40 0.76
CA ASP A 117 -15.95 7.92 -0.32
C ASP A 117 -14.65 7.13 -0.42
N ALA A 118 -13.99 6.87 0.72
CA ALA A 118 -12.77 6.06 0.76
C ALA A 118 -12.99 4.68 0.15
N TYR A 119 -14.03 3.95 0.57
CA TYR A 119 -14.34 2.64 0.01
C TYR A 119 -14.69 2.71 -1.48
N TRP A 120 -15.44 3.73 -1.90
CA TRP A 120 -15.78 3.90 -3.30
C TRP A 120 -14.54 4.13 -4.15
N TYR A 121 -13.65 5.04 -3.75
CA TYR A 121 -12.41 5.31 -4.48
C TYR A 121 -11.47 4.09 -4.49
N LEU A 122 -11.43 3.29 -3.40
CA LEU A 122 -10.70 2.02 -3.39
C LEU A 122 -11.26 1.05 -4.44
N ASP A 123 -12.59 0.92 -4.53
CA ASP A 123 -13.26 0.09 -5.54
C ASP A 123 -13.11 0.63 -6.96
N GLN A 124 -12.95 1.94 -7.12
CA GLN A 124 -12.60 2.54 -8.40
C GLN A 124 -11.11 2.41 -8.75
N MET A 125 -10.27 1.92 -7.82
CA MET A 125 -8.80 1.92 -7.90
C MET A 125 -8.16 3.32 -8.01
N ASP A 126 -8.86 4.34 -7.50
CA ASP A 126 -8.35 5.71 -7.40
C ASP A 126 -7.68 5.93 -6.02
N PHE A 127 -6.45 5.43 -5.91
CA PHE A 127 -5.73 5.39 -4.65
C PHE A 127 -5.38 6.76 -4.04
N PRO A 128 -5.03 7.81 -4.81
CA PRO A 128 -4.84 9.15 -4.24
C PRO A 128 -6.07 9.70 -3.53
N PHE A 129 -7.26 9.60 -4.16
CA PHE A 129 -8.50 10.07 -3.54
C PHE A 129 -8.96 9.16 -2.40
N ALA A 130 -8.74 7.85 -2.51
CA ALA A 130 -8.96 6.93 -1.39
C ALA A 130 -8.11 7.32 -0.17
N LEU A 131 -6.80 7.53 -0.35
CA LEU A 131 -5.89 7.90 0.73
C LEU A 131 -6.28 9.24 1.37
N PHE A 132 -6.65 10.24 0.56
CA PHE A 132 -7.11 11.53 1.06
C PHE A 132 -8.28 11.38 2.05
N ASN A 133 -9.25 10.53 1.72
CA ASN A 133 -10.40 10.28 2.59
C ASN A 133 -10.01 9.45 3.81
N LEU A 134 -9.25 8.37 3.62
CA LEU A 134 -8.76 7.47 4.70
C LEU A 134 -7.89 8.20 5.73
N SER A 135 -7.20 9.27 5.33
CA SER A 135 -6.33 10.06 6.22
C SER A 135 -7.10 10.97 7.19
N THR A 136 -8.43 10.91 7.21
CA THR A 136 -9.24 11.69 8.16
C THR A 136 -9.07 11.13 9.58
N PRO A 137 -8.57 11.91 10.57
CA PRO A 137 -8.22 11.39 11.90
C PRO A 137 -9.35 10.75 12.71
N SER A 138 -10.61 11.05 12.38
CA SER A 138 -11.79 10.49 13.05
C SER A 138 -12.27 9.17 12.46
N LEU A 139 -11.60 8.63 11.42
CA LEU A 139 -12.01 7.40 10.77
C LEU A 139 -11.31 6.18 11.35
N ASN A 140 -12.09 5.13 11.59
CA ASN A 140 -11.60 3.79 11.91
C ASN A 140 -12.14 2.80 10.86
N PRO A 141 -11.42 2.60 9.74
CA PRO A 141 -11.88 1.71 8.68
C PRO A 141 -12.00 0.25 9.14
N ASN A 142 -13.08 -0.43 8.74
CA ASN A 142 -13.38 -1.80 9.15
C ASN A 142 -12.43 -2.83 8.54
N PHE A 143 -12.02 -2.63 7.28
CA PHE A 143 -11.33 -3.64 6.48
C PHE A 143 -9.84 -3.33 6.32
N SER A 144 -9.16 -2.98 7.42
CA SER A 144 -7.77 -2.52 7.40
C SER A 144 -6.83 -3.46 6.66
N ASP A 145 -6.95 -4.78 6.87
CA ASP A 145 -6.16 -5.80 6.17
C ASP A 145 -6.32 -5.74 4.65
N LYS A 146 -7.56 -5.63 4.17
CA LYS A 146 -7.83 -5.50 2.73
C LYS A 146 -7.34 -4.15 2.20
N ILE A 147 -7.53 -3.05 2.93
CA ILE A 147 -7.03 -1.73 2.54
C ILE A 147 -5.51 -1.77 2.35
N VAL A 148 -4.77 -2.26 3.35
CA VAL A 148 -3.30 -2.33 3.29
C VAL A 148 -2.85 -3.21 2.13
N THR A 149 -3.45 -4.39 1.96
CA THR A 149 -3.11 -5.31 0.88
C THR A 149 -3.38 -4.69 -0.48
N THR A 150 -4.57 -4.11 -0.69
CA THR A 150 -4.94 -3.43 -1.94
C THR A 150 -3.98 -2.29 -2.26
N LEU A 151 -3.66 -1.43 -1.29
CA LEU A 151 -2.72 -0.32 -1.51
C LEU A 151 -1.30 -0.81 -1.77
N ALA A 152 -0.84 -1.84 -1.07
CA ALA A 152 0.51 -2.37 -1.22
C ALA A 152 0.74 -3.05 -2.57
N VAL A 153 -0.30 -3.71 -3.10
CA VAL A 153 -0.23 -4.46 -4.38
C VAL A 153 -0.50 -3.56 -5.58
N HIS A 154 -1.51 -2.69 -5.52
CA HIS A 154 -2.01 -1.99 -6.70
C HIS A 154 -1.67 -0.49 -6.75
N ALA A 155 -1.27 0.12 -5.63
CA ALA A 155 -0.92 1.54 -5.59
C ALA A 155 0.61 1.75 -5.62
N PRO A 156 1.09 2.97 -5.91
CA PRO A 156 2.48 3.33 -5.65
C PRO A 156 2.84 3.04 -4.18
N PRO A 157 4.01 2.45 -3.87
CA PRO A 157 4.35 1.97 -2.52
C PRO A 157 4.17 3.00 -1.40
N VAL A 158 4.40 4.29 -1.71
CA VAL A 158 4.23 5.39 -0.77
C VAL A 158 2.81 5.53 -0.23
N VAL A 159 1.79 5.13 -0.99
CA VAL A 159 0.38 5.24 -0.60
C VAL A 159 0.06 4.29 0.55
N ALA A 160 0.47 3.02 0.43
CA ALA A 160 0.31 2.04 1.50
C ALA A 160 1.10 2.44 2.76
N VAL A 161 2.34 2.94 2.57
CA VAL A 161 3.18 3.43 3.67
C VAL A 161 2.52 4.58 4.40
N THR A 162 1.98 5.55 3.66
CA THR A 162 1.31 6.72 4.24
C THR A 162 0.05 6.31 4.99
N PHE A 163 -0.77 5.41 4.43
CA PHE A 163 -1.97 4.93 5.11
C PHE A 163 -1.64 4.29 6.45
N VAL A 164 -0.68 3.35 6.51
CA VAL A 164 -0.33 2.68 7.77
C VAL A 164 0.25 3.65 8.79
N GLN A 165 1.04 4.65 8.35
CA GLN A 165 1.60 5.67 9.25
C GLN A 165 0.53 6.61 9.83
N VAL A 166 -0.49 6.96 9.06
CA VAL A 166 -1.55 7.89 9.49
C VAL A 166 -2.65 7.18 10.27
N ALA A 167 -3.16 6.06 9.76
CA ALA A 167 -4.29 5.34 10.34
C ALA A 167 -3.88 4.37 11.46
N GLN A 168 -2.60 3.99 11.54
CA GLN A 168 -2.06 3.03 12.51
C GLN A 168 -2.94 1.79 12.72
N PRO A 169 -3.33 1.08 11.64
CA PRO A 169 -4.14 -0.12 11.77
C PRO A 169 -3.37 -1.20 12.55
N ALA A 170 -4.10 -2.02 13.31
CA ALA A 170 -3.53 -3.22 13.92
C ALA A 170 -3.25 -4.25 12.81
N LEU A 171 -1.96 -4.51 12.55
CA LEU A 171 -1.53 -5.51 11.58
C LEU A 171 -1.17 -6.80 12.29
N GLU A 172 -2.07 -7.78 12.27
CA GLU A 172 -1.87 -9.10 12.90
C GLU A 172 -1.64 -10.20 11.87
N ASN A 173 -2.22 -10.05 10.67
CA ASN A 173 -2.10 -11.03 9.60
C ASN A 173 -0.71 -10.97 8.95
N THR A 174 0.02 -12.08 8.99
CA THR A 174 1.36 -12.22 8.41
C THR A 174 1.44 -11.85 6.94
N ASP A 175 0.43 -12.16 6.13
CA ASP A 175 0.44 -11.86 4.70
C ASP A 175 0.27 -10.35 4.46
N VAL A 176 -0.54 -9.68 5.28
CA VAL A 176 -0.70 -8.22 5.26
C VAL A 176 0.57 -7.53 5.72
N ILE A 177 1.22 -8.05 6.77
CA ILE A 177 2.53 -7.57 7.24
C ILE A 177 3.58 -7.68 6.14
N LYS A 178 3.62 -8.81 5.41
CA LYS A 178 4.53 -9.01 4.26
C LYS A 178 4.24 -8.05 3.12
N ALA A 179 2.96 -7.84 2.78
CA ALA A 179 2.56 -6.87 1.76
C ALA A 179 3.01 -5.45 2.13
N TYR A 180 2.76 -5.04 3.38
CA TYR A 180 3.22 -3.76 3.90
C TYR A 180 4.75 -3.64 3.90
N MET A 181 5.48 -4.67 4.36
CA MET A 181 6.94 -4.70 4.34
C MET A 181 7.50 -4.58 2.92
N SER A 182 6.85 -5.20 1.95
CA SER A 182 7.21 -5.08 0.53
C SER A 182 7.02 -3.66 -0.01
N ALA A 183 5.95 -2.97 0.40
CA ALA A 183 5.77 -1.55 0.06
C ALA A 183 6.80 -0.66 0.78
N LEU A 184 7.02 -0.89 2.08
CA LEU A 184 7.93 -0.10 2.91
C LEU A 184 9.37 -0.19 2.41
N SER A 185 9.87 -1.39 2.10
CA SER A 185 11.21 -1.61 1.56
C SER A 185 11.47 -0.90 0.23
N ARG A 186 10.45 -0.75 -0.63
CA ARG A 186 10.55 0.02 -1.88
C ARG A 186 10.55 1.53 -1.67
N THR A 187 10.13 2.01 -0.49
CA THR A 187 10.17 3.44 -0.13
C THR A 187 11.43 3.81 0.66
N SER A 188 11.80 3.00 1.66
CA SER A 188 12.95 3.24 2.53
C SER A 188 13.44 1.92 3.13
N VAL A 189 14.69 1.57 2.83
CA VAL A 189 15.36 0.38 3.38
C VAL A 189 15.53 0.52 4.89
N GLU A 190 15.86 1.73 5.38
CA GLU A 190 16.01 2.00 6.81
C GLU A 190 14.69 1.88 7.59
N ALA A 191 13.58 2.35 7.00
CA ALA A 191 12.27 2.22 7.63
C ALA A 191 11.82 0.76 7.69
N ALA A 192 12.02 0.01 6.59
CA ALA A 192 11.74 -1.42 6.55
C ALA A 192 12.57 -2.21 7.57
N PHE A 193 13.86 -1.88 7.67
CA PHE A 193 14.76 -2.47 8.66
C PHE A 193 14.33 -2.17 10.09
N THR A 194 13.88 -0.96 10.37
CA THR A 194 13.38 -0.59 11.71
C THR A 194 12.08 -1.32 12.02
N TYR A 195 11.18 -1.41 11.04
CA TYR A 195 9.88 -2.07 11.19
C TYR A 195 10.01 -3.57 11.47
N GLN A 196 10.88 -4.32 10.77
CA GLN A 196 11.03 -5.75 11.06
C GLN A 196 11.45 -6.02 12.52
N ARG A 197 12.19 -5.10 13.15
CA ARG A 197 12.63 -5.24 14.54
C ARG A 197 11.50 -5.10 15.56
N THR A 198 10.35 -4.55 15.17
CA THR A 198 9.18 -4.44 16.05
C THR A 198 8.33 -5.71 16.04
N LEU A 199 8.65 -6.68 15.19
CA LEU A 199 7.87 -7.90 14.99
C LEU A 199 8.45 -9.09 15.77
N PRO A 200 7.67 -10.17 15.99
CA PRO A 200 8.16 -11.37 16.65
C PRO A 200 9.40 -11.98 15.96
N PRO A 201 10.31 -12.65 16.72
CA PRO A 201 11.59 -13.14 16.20
C PRO A 201 11.49 -13.96 14.90
N ASP A 202 10.56 -14.91 14.84
CA ASP A 202 10.38 -15.79 13.66
C ASP A 202 10.06 -14.99 12.40
N LEU A 203 9.19 -13.97 12.52
CA LEU A 203 8.79 -13.14 11.39
C LEU A 203 9.86 -12.10 11.05
N ARG A 204 10.55 -11.57 12.07
CA ARG A 204 11.67 -10.64 11.93
C ARG A 204 12.77 -11.20 11.02
N GLU A 205 13.20 -12.43 11.26
CA GLU A 205 14.26 -13.07 10.45
C GLU A 205 13.82 -13.28 9.00
N ILE A 206 12.59 -13.75 8.79
CA ILE A 206 12.00 -13.94 7.46
C ILE A 206 11.96 -12.61 6.69
N LEU A 207 11.41 -11.57 7.31
CA LEU A 207 11.26 -10.26 6.66
C LEU A 207 12.60 -9.56 6.42
N PHE A 208 13.60 -9.81 7.27
CA PHE A 208 14.95 -9.32 7.03
C PHE A 208 15.57 -10.02 5.81
N ALA A 209 15.44 -11.34 5.68
CA ALA A 209 15.87 -12.04 4.47
C ALA A 209 15.17 -11.51 3.21
N ASP A 210 13.85 -11.29 3.27
CA ASP A 210 13.08 -10.69 2.17
C ASP A 210 13.59 -9.27 1.81
N LEU A 211 13.95 -8.46 2.81
CA LEU A 211 14.55 -7.13 2.59
C LEU A 211 15.88 -7.22 1.84
N LEU A 212 16.70 -8.22 2.13
CA LEU A 212 17.98 -8.45 1.43
C LEU A 212 17.76 -8.77 -0.05
N HIS A 213 16.75 -9.58 -0.37
CA HIS A 213 16.37 -9.88 -1.75
C HIS A 213 15.82 -8.63 -2.45
N MET A 214 14.92 -7.89 -1.79
CA MET A 214 14.38 -6.63 -2.31
C MET A 214 15.48 -5.60 -2.62
N CYS A 215 16.53 -5.52 -1.80
CA CYS A 215 17.65 -4.62 -2.06
C CYS A 215 18.43 -4.98 -3.34
N LEU A 216 18.42 -6.24 -3.78
CA LEU A 216 19.06 -6.67 -5.02
C LEU A 216 18.17 -6.39 -6.25
N GLU A 217 16.85 -6.46 -6.08
CA GLU A 217 15.87 -6.36 -7.17
C GLU A 217 15.44 -4.91 -7.45
N TYR A 218 15.25 -4.10 -6.39
CA TYR A 218 14.68 -2.76 -6.51
C TYR A 218 15.72 -1.68 -6.25
N LYS A 219 16.07 -0.93 -7.31
CA LYS A 219 17.05 0.17 -7.29
C LYS A 219 18.36 -0.23 -6.57
N PRO A 220 19.02 -1.32 -7.01
CA PRO A 220 20.07 -1.98 -6.25
C PRO A 220 21.18 -1.07 -5.78
N GLY A 221 21.68 -0.17 -6.64
CA GLY A 221 22.74 0.77 -6.23
C GLY A 221 22.37 1.64 -5.02
N ALA A 222 21.13 2.14 -4.95
CA ALA A 222 20.68 2.97 -3.83
C ALA A 222 20.34 2.13 -2.59
N SER A 223 19.65 1.01 -2.80
CA SER A 223 19.18 0.13 -1.73
C SER A 223 20.34 -0.58 -1.02
N LEU A 224 21.30 -1.14 -1.77
CA LEU A 224 22.48 -1.79 -1.22
C LEU A 224 23.42 -0.79 -0.53
N ALA A 225 23.54 0.43 -1.05
CA ALA A 225 24.31 1.48 -0.37
C ALA A 225 23.72 1.84 1.00
N GLN A 226 22.39 1.85 1.15
CA GLN A 226 21.74 1.99 2.45
C GLN A 226 21.96 0.75 3.32
N LEU A 227 21.76 -0.45 2.77
CA LEU A 227 21.93 -1.73 3.46
C LEU A 227 23.31 -1.84 4.12
N VAL A 228 24.39 -1.51 3.42
CA VAL A 228 25.77 -1.61 3.93
C VAL A 228 25.99 -0.77 5.20
N ARG A 229 25.21 0.30 5.36
CA ARG A 229 25.32 1.23 6.49
C ARG A 229 24.43 0.84 7.68
N LEU A 230 23.49 -0.08 7.51
CA LEU A 230 22.56 -0.46 8.57
C LEU A 230 23.30 -1.09 9.77
N PRO A 231 22.93 -0.73 11.01
CA PRO A 231 23.53 -1.28 12.22
C PRO A 231 22.96 -2.69 12.52
N LEU A 232 23.44 -3.68 11.77
CA LEU A 232 23.03 -5.08 11.94
C LEU A 232 23.46 -5.64 13.30
N ASP A 233 22.60 -6.46 13.89
CA ASP A 233 22.97 -7.29 15.05
C ASP A 233 23.56 -8.64 14.61
N ALA A 234 24.03 -9.44 15.57
CA ALA A 234 24.70 -10.71 15.26
C ALA A 234 23.82 -11.70 14.45
N ILE A 235 22.50 -11.70 14.65
CA ILE A 235 21.57 -12.59 13.94
C ILE A 235 21.39 -12.09 12.50
N GLU A 236 21.17 -10.78 12.34
CA GLU A 236 21.05 -10.14 11.02
C GLU A 236 22.35 -10.26 10.21
N GLU A 237 23.52 -10.20 10.86
CA GLU A 237 24.81 -10.44 10.21
C GLU A 237 24.96 -11.88 9.68
N ASP A 238 24.50 -12.88 10.44
CA ASP A 238 24.50 -14.27 10.00
C ASP A 238 23.56 -14.47 8.80
N ILE A 239 22.35 -13.90 8.87
CA ILE A 239 21.37 -13.96 7.77
C ILE A 239 21.91 -13.29 6.51
N LEU A 240 22.54 -12.11 6.62
CA LEU A 240 23.19 -11.43 5.49
C LEU A 240 24.26 -12.32 4.87
N THR A 241 25.17 -12.83 5.70
CA THR A 241 26.31 -13.64 5.26
C THR A 241 25.84 -14.90 4.56
N LYS A 242 24.91 -15.64 5.17
CA LYS A 242 24.34 -16.87 4.61
C LYS A 242 23.61 -16.59 3.29
N THR A 243 22.72 -15.60 3.28
CA THR A 243 21.90 -15.28 2.10
C THR A 243 22.76 -14.82 0.92
N TYR A 244 23.72 -13.91 1.14
CA TYR A 244 24.51 -13.35 0.04
C TYR A 244 25.68 -14.25 -0.41
N SER A 245 26.25 -15.06 0.48
CA SER A 245 27.29 -16.03 0.08
C SER A 245 26.74 -17.17 -0.77
N GLN A 246 25.50 -17.60 -0.50
CA GLN A 246 24.81 -18.67 -1.23
C GLN A 246 24.08 -18.15 -2.49
N SER A 247 23.96 -16.83 -2.65
CA SER A 247 23.31 -16.23 -3.80
C SER A 247 24.07 -16.48 -5.11
N ALA A 248 23.34 -16.74 -6.18
CA ALA A 248 23.90 -16.78 -7.54
C ALA A 248 24.30 -15.38 -8.05
N SER A 249 23.77 -14.32 -7.43
CA SER A 249 24.04 -12.95 -7.82
C SER A 249 25.46 -12.52 -7.44
N GLU A 250 26.25 -12.13 -8.43
CA GLU A 250 27.59 -11.56 -8.18
C GLU A 250 27.51 -10.26 -7.38
N LEU A 251 26.46 -9.46 -7.60
CA LEU A 251 26.21 -8.23 -6.86
C LEU A 251 25.97 -8.48 -5.36
N ALA A 252 25.34 -9.60 -5.00
CA ALA A 252 25.16 -9.99 -3.60
C ALA A 252 26.52 -10.27 -2.94
N LYS A 253 27.39 -11.03 -3.62
CA LYS A 253 28.75 -11.35 -3.15
C LYS A 253 29.63 -10.10 -3.06
N GLU A 254 29.54 -9.19 -4.03
CA GLU A 254 30.22 -7.90 -4.00
C GLU A 254 29.75 -7.04 -2.83
N THR A 255 28.43 -6.99 -2.60
CA THR A 255 27.86 -6.24 -1.48
C THR A 255 28.32 -6.80 -0.14
N LEU A 256 28.37 -8.14 -0.01
CA LEU A 256 28.90 -8.80 1.19
C LEU A 256 30.38 -8.45 1.43
N LEU A 257 31.20 -8.44 0.38
CA LEU A 257 32.60 -8.02 0.45
C LEU A 257 32.72 -6.56 0.93
N VAL A 258 31.95 -5.64 0.32
CA VAL A 258 31.93 -4.22 0.69
C VAL A 258 31.48 -4.04 2.14
N TRP A 259 30.48 -4.80 2.57
CA TRP A 259 29.99 -4.78 3.94
C TRP A 259 31.06 -5.26 4.94
N CYS A 260 31.76 -6.38 4.66
CA CYS A 260 32.87 -6.85 5.50
C CYS A 260 33.98 -5.80 5.61
N LEU A 261 34.32 -5.13 4.51
CA LEU A 261 35.29 -4.02 4.53
C LEU A 261 34.81 -2.85 5.38
N HIS A 262 33.56 -2.44 5.22
CA HIS A 262 32.96 -1.35 6.00
C HIS A 262 32.90 -1.65 7.50
N ARG A 263 32.78 -2.94 7.88
CA ARG A 263 32.78 -3.42 9.26
C ARG A 263 34.16 -3.76 9.83
N GLY A 264 35.23 -3.59 9.05
CA GLY A 264 36.59 -3.94 9.46
C GLY A 264 36.88 -5.45 9.53
N LYS A 265 36.01 -6.30 8.96
CA LYS A 265 36.19 -7.76 8.86
C LYS A 265 37.14 -8.11 7.70
N THR A 266 38.39 -7.66 7.81
CA THR A 266 39.40 -7.72 6.74
C THR A 266 39.80 -9.13 6.34
N ASN A 267 39.82 -10.08 7.29
CA ASN A 267 40.15 -11.48 7.00
C ASN A 267 39.09 -12.14 6.12
N GLU A 268 37.81 -11.97 6.43
CA GLU A 268 36.70 -12.48 5.63
C GLU A 268 36.68 -11.84 4.23
N ALA A 269 36.87 -10.52 4.18
CA ALA A 269 36.99 -9.77 2.92
C ALA A 269 38.14 -10.30 2.04
N LEU A 270 39.29 -10.60 2.63
CA LEU A 270 40.46 -11.11 1.91
C LEU A 270 40.23 -12.53 1.37
N VAL A 271 39.54 -13.39 2.12
CA VAL A 271 39.15 -14.73 1.63
C VAL A 271 38.22 -14.61 0.42
N MET A 272 37.22 -13.73 0.48
CA MET A 272 36.28 -13.50 -0.62
C MET A 272 36.94 -12.84 -1.85
N ALA A 273 37.85 -11.90 -1.65
CA ALA A 273 38.59 -11.29 -2.76
C ALA A 273 39.50 -12.30 -3.48
N LYS A 274 40.14 -13.21 -2.72
CA LYS A 274 40.97 -14.28 -3.29
C LYS A 274 40.15 -15.31 -4.07
N SER A 275 38.95 -15.67 -3.61
CA SER A 275 38.09 -16.59 -4.37
C SER A 275 37.62 -15.95 -5.68
N LYS A 276 37.31 -14.65 -5.67
CA LYS A 276 36.93 -13.89 -6.87
C LYS A 276 38.08 -13.70 -7.87
N LEU A 277 39.30 -13.46 -7.41
CA LEU A 277 40.47 -13.35 -8.31
C LEU A 277 40.71 -14.66 -9.08
N LYS A 278 40.39 -15.81 -8.48
CA LYS A 278 40.48 -17.12 -9.15
C LYS A 278 39.38 -17.34 -10.20
N SER A 279 38.24 -16.65 -10.10
CA SER A 279 37.11 -16.77 -11.05
C SER A 279 37.10 -15.68 -12.13
N ALA A 280 37.73 -14.52 -11.89
CA ALA A 280 37.76 -13.35 -12.78
C ALA A 280 38.58 -13.53 -14.07
N THR A 281 39.27 -14.65 -14.27
CA THR A 281 39.91 -15.01 -15.54
C THR A 281 38.92 -15.30 -16.68
N THR A 282 37.60 -15.05 -16.51
CA THR A 282 36.54 -15.48 -17.44
C THR A 282 35.34 -14.51 -17.63
N GLY A 283 35.52 -13.19 -17.51
CA GLY A 283 34.69 -12.19 -18.23
C GLY A 283 33.89 -11.12 -17.44
N LEU A 284 33.82 -9.92 -18.07
CA LEU A 284 32.83 -8.80 -18.09
C LEU A 284 32.24 -8.24 -16.76
N GLY A 285 32.05 -6.94 -16.50
CA GLY A 285 32.23 -5.70 -17.27
C GLY A 285 31.12 -4.65 -17.05
N GLY A 286 29.88 -5.03 -16.68
CA GLY A 286 28.72 -4.12 -16.75
C GLY A 286 27.99 -3.80 -15.43
N MET A 287 27.96 -4.69 -14.44
CA MET A 287 27.17 -4.51 -13.20
C MET A 287 27.88 -3.74 -12.09
N LYS A 288 29.21 -3.67 -12.14
CA LYS A 288 30.08 -2.99 -11.17
C LYS A 288 29.77 -1.48 -11.02
N ASP A 289 29.29 -0.87 -12.10
CA ASP A 289 29.02 0.57 -12.18
C ASP A 289 27.84 1.02 -11.29
N GLU A 290 26.84 0.18 -11.01
CA GLU A 290 25.64 0.61 -10.29
C GLU A 290 25.85 0.78 -8.79
N LEU A 291 26.54 -0.16 -8.15
CA LEU A 291 26.86 -0.08 -6.72
C LEU A 291 27.85 1.05 -6.46
N GLU A 292 28.90 1.16 -7.29
CA GLU A 292 29.88 2.25 -7.19
C GLU A 292 29.21 3.62 -7.34
N ARG A 293 28.32 3.80 -8.34
CA ARG A 293 27.54 5.05 -8.51
C ARG A 293 26.59 5.31 -7.34
N GLY A 294 25.95 4.28 -6.79
CA GLY A 294 25.08 4.40 -5.62
C GLY A 294 25.82 4.84 -4.36
N MET A 295 26.96 4.20 -4.09
CA MET A 295 27.86 4.60 -3.00
C MET A 295 28.36 6.04 -3.19
N TYR A 296 28.81 6.41 -4.40
CA TYR A 296 29.29 7.75 -4.70
C TYR A 296 28.19 8.83 -4.51
N LYS A 297 26.97 8.60 -5.03
CA LYS A 297 25.83 9.51 -4.81
C LYS A 297 25.48 9.67 -3.33
N SER A 298 25.52 8.58 -2.55
CA SER A 298 25.25 8.65 -1.12
C SER A 298 26.37 9.34 -0.32
N MET A 299 27.61 9.30 -0.81
CA MET A 299 28.72 10.08 -0.24
C MET A 299 28.59 11.57 -0.58
N LEU A 300 28.10 11.94 -1.76
CA LEU A 300 27.85 13.34 -2.15
C LEU A 300 26.74 14.00 -1.33
N GLN A 301 25.72 13.25 -0.92
CA GLN A 301 24.66 13.74 -0.02
C GLN A 301 25.15 14.06 1.40
N ARG A 302 26.41 13.72 1.74
CA ARG A 302 27.04 14.05 3.03
C ARG A 302 27.81 15.38 3.03
N GLN A 303 27.85 16.14 1.94
CA GLN A 303 28.46 17.47 2.03
C GLN A 303 27.49 18.41 2.77
N PRO A 304 27.82 18.89 3.99
CA PRO A 304 27.07 20.00 4.56
C PRO A 304 27.19 21.17 3.58
N SER A 305 26.08 21.86 3.32
CA SER A 305 26.07 23.13 2.63
C SER A 305 27.05 24.06 3.35
N GLN A 306 28.27 24.19 2.83
CA GLN A 306 29.15 25.27 3.23
C GLN A 306 28.54 26.53 2.64
N VAL A 307 27.67 27.15 3.43
CA VAL A 307 27.34 28.56 3.28
C VAL A 307 28.66 29.30 3.45
N SER A 308 29.20 29.75 2.33
CA SER A 308 30.33 30.65 2.27
C SER A 308 29.95 31.98 2.91
N ASN A 309 30.15 32.10 4.22
CA ASN A 309 30.33 33.38 4.88
C ASN A 309 31.82 33.72 4.86
N SER A 310 32.22 34.53 3.88
CA SER A 310 33.41 35.37 3.98
C SER A 310 32.97 36.82 3.85
N GLN A 311 33.21 37.55 4.94
CA GLN A 311 32.96 38.97 5.12
C GLN A 311 33.64 39.82 4.03
N GLY A 312 32.97 40.93 3.70
CA GLY A 312 33.56 42.10 3.06
C GLY A 312 32.95 43.35 3.67
N SER A 313 33.40 43.72 4.86
CA SER A 313 33.22 45.05 5.43
C SER A 313 34.14 46.04 4.70
N SER A 314 33.62 47.19 4.27
CA SER A 314 34.27 48.50 4.13
C SER A 314 33.22 49.49 3.62
N GLU A 315 32.63 50.30 4.50
CA GLU A 315 33.00 51.71 4.74
C GLU A 315 32.58 52.67 3.62
N CYS A 316 31.41 53.31 3.82
CA CYS A 316 31.14 54.76 3.77
C CYS A 316 29.61 54.99 3.78
#